data_AF-A0A6B3UJD1-F1
#
_entry.id   AF-A0A6B3UJD1-F1
#
_cell.length_a   1.000
_cell.length_b   1.000
_cell.length_c   1.000
_cell.angle_alpha   90.00
_cell.angle_beta   90.00
_cell.angle_gamma   90.00
#
_symmetry.space_group_name_H-M   'P 1'
#
loop_
_entity.id
_entity.type
_entity.pdbx_description
1 polymer ?
#
loop_
_entity_poly.entity_id
_entity_poly.type
_entity_poly.pdbx_seq_one_letter_code
_entity_poly.pdbx_strand_id
1 'polypeptide(L)'
;MNRNANLALTLSLGLAGVAGAILATQHRSTAPGFVDLGLALVAAGVAGLSLKYCVQWWRTVDEAAREAHKFAWYWGGSLGLGVAGGLAIVLQRTPSTPLRDLAPLHGDAGLFATGVLACIVCQSVGYGVAWAGWWLARR
;
A
#
# COMPACT_ATOMS: atom_id res chain seq x y z
N MET A 1 16.54 -22.94 -3.36
CA MET A 1 15.55 -22.06 -2.69
C MET A 1 14.61 -21.50 -3.76
N ASN A 2 13.32 -21.83 -3.70
CA ASN A 2 12.40 -21.71 -4.86
C ASN A 2 12.03 -20.26 -5.19
N ARG A 3 12.04 -19.91 -6.50
CA ARG A 3 11.73 -18.59 -7.08
C ARG A 3 10.43 -17.95 -6.54
N ASN A 4 9.47 -18.76 -6.13
CA ASN A 4 8.16 -18.34 -5.62
C ASN A 4 8.24 -17.78 -4.19
N ALA A 5 9.20 -18.24 -3.36
CA ALA A 5 9.39 -17.73 -2.01
C ALA A 5 9.92 -16.28 -2.00
N ASN A 6 10.74 -15.91 -3.00
CA ASN A 6 11.32 -14.58 -3.11
C ASN A 6 10.29 -13.49 -3.44
N LEU A 7 9.18 -13.84 -4.11
CA LEU A 7 8.13 -12.91 -4.55
C LEU A 7 7.15 -12.58 -3.45
N ALA A 8 6.71 -13.60 -2.69
CA ALA A 8 5.89 -13.40 -1.51
C ALA A 8 6.65 -12.56 -0.47
N LEU A 9 7.94 -12.85 -0.26
CA LEU A 9 8.79 -12.11 0.67
C LEU A 9 8.94 -10.62 0.28
N THR A 10 9.08 -10.32 -1.01
CA THR A 10 9.27 -8.92 -1.49
C THR A 10 7.98 -8.09 -1.45
N LEU A 11 6.82 -8.68 -1.73
CA LEU A 11 5.54 -8.00 -1.55
C LEU A 11 5.25 -7.70 -0.06
N SER A 12 5.57 -8.64 0.84
CA SER A 12 5.48 -8.40 2.29
C SER A 12 6.49 -7.37 2.78
N LEU A 13 7.70 -7.32 2.21
CA LEU A 13 8.74 -6.34 2.57
C LEU A 13 8.39 -4.92 2.11
N GLY A 14 7.72 -4.74 0.95
CA GLY A 14 7.26 -3.44 0.48
C GLY A 14 6.20 -2.81 1.41
N LEU A 15 5.20 -3.60 1.82
CA LEU A 15 4.18 -3.17 2.79
C LEU A 15 4.78 -2.95 4.19
N ALA A 16 5.69 -3.83 4.63
CA ALA A 16 6.42 -3.67 5.88
C ALA A 16 7.36 -2.46 5.88
N GLY A 17 7.93 -2.08 4.72
CA GLY A 17 8.76 -0.89 4.56
C GLY A 17 7.97 0.41 4.73
N VAL A 18 6.73 0.47 4.21
CA VAL A 18 5.83 1.62 4.43
C VAL A 18 5.39 1.69 5.89
N ALA A 19 5.00 0.56 6.50
CA ALA A 19 4.64 0.51 7.93
C ALA A 19 5.83 0.87 8.83
N GLY A 20 7.04 0.39 8.51
CA GLY A 20 8.28 0.70 9.23
C GLY A 20 8.66 2.19 9.13
N ALA A 21 8.49 2.80 7.96
CA ALA A 21 8.70 4.24 7.78
C ALA A 21 7.67 5.09 8.53
N ILE A 22 6.44 4.61 8.68
CA ILE A 22 5.40 5.28 9.48
C ILE A 22 5.75 5.21 10.97
N LEU A 23 6.13 4.03 11.48
CA LEU A 23 6.52 3.84 12.88
C LEU A 23 7.81 4.60 13.25
N ALA A 24 8.76 4.70 12.32
CA ALA A 24 9.96 5.52 12.45
C ALA A 24 9.66 6.97 12.84
N THR A 25 8.63 7.55 12.23
CA THR A 25 8.30 8.97 12.40
C THR A 25 7.57 9.27 13.72
N GLN A 26 7.17 8.25 14.48
CA GLN A 26 6.51 8.44 15.78
C GLN A 26 7.48 8.74 16.93
N HIS A 27 8.78 8.47 16.76
CA HIS A 27 9.82 8.81 17.73
C HIS A 27 10.57 10.09 17.32
N ARG A 28 9.93 11.26 17.35
CA ARG A 28 10.66 12.51 17.10
C ARG A 28 11.50 12.94 18.29
N SER A 29 12.82 12.83 18.11
CA SER A 29 13.79 13.76 18.73
C SER A 29 13.87 15.01 17.83
N THR A 30 14.07 16.21 18.40
CA THR A 30 13.92 17.51 17.71
C THR A 30 15.04 17.88 16.72
N ALA A 31 15.86 16.93 16.28
CA ALA A 31 16.82 17.07 15.19
C ALA A 31 16.78 15.79 14.35
N PRO A 32 16.88 15.84 13.01
CA PRO A 32 17.05 14.64 12.21
C PRO A 32 18.37 13.98 12.62
N GLY A 33 18.27 13.02 13.54
CA GLY A 33 19.43 12.31 14.05
C GLY A 33 19.97 11.40 12.96
N PHE A 34 21.22 10.94 13.13
CA PHE A 34 21.78 9.87 12.31
C PHE A 34 20.84 8.66 12.18
N VAL A 35 20.01 8.41 13.20
CA VAL A 35 18.99 7.35 13.24
C VAL A 35 17.87 7.59 12.21
N ASP A 36 17.33 8.80 12.10
CA ASP A 36 16.24 9.12 11.17
C ASP A 36 16.71 9.00 9.71
N LEU A 37 17.92 9.49 9.43
CA LEU A 37 18.56 9.34 8.13
C LEU A 37 18.80 7.85 7.81
N GLY A 38 19.33 7.09 8.77
CA GLY A 38 19.54 5.65 8.61
C GLY A 38 18.24 4.91 8.28
N LEU A 39 17.15 5.24 8.97
CA LEU A 39 15.86 4.60 8.77
C LEU A 39 15.21 4.99 7.43
N ALA A 40 15.34 6.25 7.01
CA ALA A 40 14.94 6.69 5.68
C ALA A 40 15.70 5.97 4.56
N LEU A 41 17.02 5.79 4.72
CA LEU A 41 17.85 5.05 3.76
C LEU A 41 17.48 3.57 3.70
N VAL A 42 17.19 2.94 4.84
CA VAL A 42 16.70 1.55 4.88
C VAL A 42 15.35 1.45 4.16
N ALA A 43 14.41 2.34 4.44
CA ALA A 43 13.10 2.35 3.77
C ALA A 43 13.24 2.54 2.24
N ALA A 44 14.10 3.46 1.80
CA ALA A 44 14.41 3.68 0.39
C ALA A 44 15.07 2.45 -0.25
N GLY A 45 16.00 1.79 0.45
CA GLY A 45 16.64 0.55 0.01
C GLY A 45 15.64 -0.59 -0.16
N VAL A 46 14.73 -0.80 0.80
CA VAL A 46 13.66 -1.79 0.74
C VAL A 46 12.71 -1.51 -0.42
N ALA A 47 12.32 -0.24 -0.63
CA ALA A 47 11.49 0.17 -1.75
C ALA A 47 12.18 -0.10 -3.10
N GLY A 48 13.46 0.25 -3.24
CA GLY A 48 14.25 0.01 -4.45
C GLY A 48 14.42 -1.47 -4.77
N LEU A 49 14.69 -2.30 -3.75
CA LEU A 49 14.76 -3.75 -3.92
C LEU A 49 13.41 -4.34 -4.34
N SER A 50 12.31 -3.90 -3.69
CA SER A 50 10.96 -4.34 -4.03
C SER A 50 10.64 -4.03 -5.50
N LEU A 51 10.94 -2.81 -5.96
CA LEU A 51 10.74 -2.42 -7.35
C LEU A 51 11.56 -3.28 -8.31
N LYS A 52 12.84 -3.52 -8.01
CA LYS A 52 13.72 -4.37 -8.82
C LYS A 52 13.11 -5.77 -8.99
N TYR A 53 12.65 -6.39 -7.90
CA TYR A 53 12.08 -7.73 -7.95
C TYR A 53 10.72 -7.75 -8.67
N CYS A 54 9.87 -6.74 -8.48
CA CYS A 54 8.62 -6.59 -9.25
C CYS A 54 8.89 -6.51 -10.76
N VAL A 55 9.87 -5.71 -11.19
CA VAL A 55 10.25 -5.60 -12.61
C VAL A 55 10.78 -6.92 -13.15
N GLN A 56 11.66 -7.60 -12.41
CA GLN A 56 12.20 -8.91 -12.81
C GLN A 56 11.08 -9.94 -12.96
N TRP A 57 10.17 -9.98 -11.99
CA TRP A 57 9.02 -10.88 -12.04
C TRP A 57 8.11 -10.59 -13.22
N TRP A 58 7.73 -9.33 -13.43
CA TRP A 58 6.84 -8.91 -14.52
C TRP A 58 7.33 -9.38 -15.89
N ARG A 59 8.65 -9.38 -16.11
CA ARG A 59 9.27 -9.87 -17.35
C ARG A 59 9.11 -11.37 -17.58
N THR A 60 8.85 -12.14 -16.53
CA THR A 60 8.73 -13.62 -16.59
C THR A 60 7.29 -14.12 -16.64
N VAL A 61 6.31 -13.28 -16.32
CA VAL A 61 4.89 -13.64 -16.30
C VAL A 61 4.34 -13.72 -17.73
N ASP A 62 3.43 -14.66 -17.96
CA ASP A 62 2.73 -14.80 -19.24
C ASP A 62 1.80 -13.62 -19.55
N GLU A 63 1.35 -13.52 -20.79
CA GLU A 63 0.56 -12.37 -21.23
C GLU A 63 -0.85 -12.37 -20.61
N ALA A 64 -1.45 -13.54 -20.38
CA ALA A 64 -2.78 -13.63 -19.78
C ALA A 64 -2.80 -13.10 -18.35
N ALA A 65 -1.78 -13.45 -17.55
CA ALA A 65 -1.61 -12.94 -16.21
C ALA A 65 -1.26 -11.45 -16.21
N ARG A 66 -0.42 -10.95 -17.13
CA ARG A 66 -0.16 -9.50 -17.24
C ARG A 66 -1.42 -8.71 -17.55
N GLU A 67 -2.22 -9.20 -18.49
CA GLU A 67 -3.54 -8.63 -18.77
C GLU A 67 -4.38 -8.60 -17.50
N ALA A 68 -4.45 -9.73 -16.77
CA ALA A 68 -5.15 -9.83 -15.49
C ALA A 68 -4.75 -8.73 -14.49
N HIS A 69 -3.45 -8.52 -14.31
CA HIS A 69 -2.91 -7.46 -13.45
C HIS A 69 -3.29 -6.06 -13.95
N LYS A 70 -3.20 -5.79 -15.26
CA LYS A 70 -3.51 -4.48 -15.86
C LYS A 70 -4.97 -4.09 -15.67
N PHE A 71 -5.93 -4.96 -16.01
CA PHE A 71 -7.34 -4.58 -15.82
C PHE A 71 -7.77 -4.62 -14.37
N ALA A 72 -7.21 -5.49 -13.52
CA ALA A 72 -7.48 -5.44 -12.09
C ALA A 72 -6.99 -4.12 -11.46
N TRP A 73 -5.82 -3.64 -11.89
CA TRP A 73 -5.31 -2.34 -11.47
C TRP A 73 -6.19 -1.19 -11.93
N TYR A 74 -6.52 -1.14 -13.23
CA TYR A 74 -7.28 -0.03 -13.79
C TYR A 74 -8.71 0.01 -13.25
N TRP A 75 -9.45 -1.09 -13.28
CA TRP A 75 -10.84 -1.11 -12.83
C TRP A 75 -10.95 -1.28 -11.31
N GLY A 76 -10.43 -2.40 -10.80
CA GLY A 76 -10.54 -2.72 -9.37
C GLY A 76 -9.83 -1.71 -8.48
N GLY A 77 -8.58 -1.40 -8.79
CA GLY A 77 -7.78 -0.44 -8.03
C GLY A 77 -8.39 0.96 -8.02
N SER A 78 -8.74 1.50 -9.19
CA SER A 78 -9.34 2.84 -9.28
C SER A 78 -10.71 2.92 -8.61
N LEU A 79 -11.55 1.90 -8.74
CA LEU A 79 -12.83 1.83 -8.01
C LEU A 79 -12.60 1.81 -6.50
N GLY A 80 -11.63 1.03 -6.02
CA GLY A 80 -11.24 1.02 -4.61
C GLY A 80 -10.79 2.40 -4.10
N LEU A 81 -9.99 3.13 -4.88
CA LEU A 81 -9.61 4.51 -4.56
C LEU A 81 -10.81 5.46 -4.57
N GLY A 82 -11.74 5.29 -5.52
CA GLY A 82 -12.99 6.05 -5.56
C GLY A 82 -13.83 5.86 -4.30
N VAL A 83 -13.92 4.63 -3.79
CA VAL A 83 -14.59 4.31 -2.52
C VAL A 83 -13.90 5.00 -1.33
N ALA A 84 -12.56 4.96 -1.26
CA ALA A 84 -11.81 5.64 -0.21
C ALA A 84 -12.04 7.16 -0.23
N GLY A 85 -12.03 7.77 -1.43
CA GLY A 85 -12.34 9.19 -1.61
C GLY A 85 -13.78 9.54 -1.23
N GLY A 86 -14.74 8.71 -1.62
CA GLY A 86 -16.14 8.86 -1.21
C GLY A 86 -16.32 8.79 0.30
N LEU A 87 -15.67 7.83 0.96
CA LEU A 87 -15.66 7.72 2.42
C LEU A 87 -15.07 8.97 3.07
N ALA A 88 -13.97 9.51 2.54
CA ALA A 88 -13.38 10.75 3.05
C ALA A 88 -14.35 11.94 2.96
N ILE A 89 -15.10 12.06 1.86
CA ILE A 89 -16.13 13.11 1.69
C ILE A 89 -17.28 12.92 2.69
N VAL A 90 -17.75 11.69 2.89
CA VAL A 90 -18.83 11.39 3.86
C VAL A 90 -18.38 11.72 5.28
N LEU A 91 -17.16 11.32 5.66
CA LEU A 91 -16.60 11.62 6.99
C LEU A 91 -16.42 13.12 7.20
N GLN A 92 -15.97 13.87 6.19
CA GLN A 92 -15.88 15.33 6.26
C GLN A 92 -17.23 16.00 6.54
N ARG A 93 -18.33 15.42 6.04
CA ARG A 93 -19.68 15.95 6.21
C ARG A 93 -20.40 15.45 7.47
N THR A 94 -19.81 14.52 8.21
CA THR A 94 -20.44 13.90 9.38
C THR A 94 -19.84 14.50 10.67
N PRO A 95 -20.53 15.41 11.36
CA PRO A 95 -19.97 16.16 12.49
C PRO A 95 -19.83 15.35 13.79
N SER A 96 -20.27 14.09 13.83
CA SER A 96 -20.48 13.36 15.09
C SER A 96 -19.24 12.69 15.68
N THR A 97 -18.17 12.47 14.91
CA THR A 97 -16.98 11.74 15.39
C THR A 97 -15.69 12.45 15.00
N PRO A 98 -14.84 12.85 15.97
CA PRO A 98 -13.51 13.35 15.69
C PRO A 98 -12.69 12.33 14.88
N LEU A 99 -12.07 12.74 13.77
CA LEU A 99 -11.25 11.84 12.94
C LEU A 99 -10.09 11.18 13.72
N ARG A 100 -9.60 11.85 14.76
CA ARG A 100 -8.59 11.31 15.69
C ARG A 100 -9.04 10.04 16.40
N ASP A 101 -10.34 9.85 16.61
CA ASP A 101 -10.87 8.67 17.30
C ASP A 101 -10.99 7.48 16.32
N LEU A 102 -10.95 7.76 15.01
CA LEU A 102 -10.94 6.76 13.94
C LEU A 102 -9.51 6.36 13.51
N ALA A 103 -8.51 7.15 13.90
CA ALA A 103 -7.14 6.94 13.47
C ALA A 103 -6.35 6.08 14.48
N PRO A 104 -5.88 4.88 14.09
CA PRO A 104 -5.04 4.06 14.97
C PRO A 104 -3.66 4.69 15.21
N LEU A 105 -3.26 5.65 14.35
CA LEU A 105 -2.00 6.37 14.46
C LEU A 105 -2.24 7.78 15.00
N HIS A 106 -1.53 8.13 16.07
CA HIS A 106 -1.71 9.39 16.79
C HIS A 106 -1.02 10.59 16.12
N GLY A 107 -1.57 11.78 16.38
CA GLY A 107 -1.06 13.08 15.88
C GLY A 107 -1.42 13.36 14.41
N ASP A 108 -1.14 14.57 13.95
CA ASP A 108 -1.49 15.02 12.59
C ASP A 108 -0.84 14.16 11.50
N ALA A 109 0.41 13.75 11.71
CA ALA A 109 1.11 12.82 10.82
C ALA A 109 0.46 11.43 10.83
N GLY A 110 -0.04 10.97 11.98
CA GLY A 110 -0.76 9.71 12.12
C GLY A 110 -2.11 9.72 11.42
N LEU A 111 -2.83 10.84 11.47
CA LEU A 111 -4.05 11.04 10.69
C LEU A 111 -3.80 10.93 9.19
N PHE A 112 -2.77 11.60 8.68
CA PHE A 112 -2.38 11.50 7.27
C PHE A 112 -1.98 10.08 6.89
N ALA A 113 -1.13 9.43 7.69
CA ALA A 113 -0.71 8.05 7.47
C ALA A 113 -1.89 7.07 7.48
N THR A 114 -2.87 7.27 8.37
CA THR A 114 -4.11 6.48 8.41
C THR A 114 -4.88 6.62 7.10
N GLY A 115 -5.03 7.85 6.58
CA GLY A 115 -5.67 8.07 5.28
C GLY A 115 -4.96 7.37 4.13
N VAL A 116 -3.62 7.45 4.09
CA VAL A 116 -2.80 6.73 3.09
C VAL A 116 -3.01 5.22 3.18
N LEU A 117 -2.99 4.65 4.39
CA LEU A 117 -3.24 3.23 4.60
C LEU A 117 -4.66 2.82 4.17
N ALA A 118 -5.68 3.62 4.47
CA ALA A 118 -7.04 3.37 4.03
C ALA A 118 -7.14 3.33 2.50
N CYS A 119 -6.49 4.26 1.79
CA CYS A 119 -6.42 4.25 0.33
C CYS A 119 -5.76 2.97 -0.20
N ILE A 120 -4.62 2.56 0.36
CA ILE A 120 -3.89 1.35 -0.03
C ILE A 120 -4.77 0.11 0.18
N VAL A 121 -5.48 0.02 1.31
CA VAL A 121 -6.37 -1.11 1.63
C VAL A 121 -7.53 -1.16 0.64
N CYS A 122 -8.28 -0.07 0.47
CA CYS A 122 -9.42 -0.04 -0.46
C CYS A 122 -8.98 -0.34 -1.90
N GLN A 123 -7.87 0.23 -2.36
CA GLN A 123 -7.30 -0.05 -3.67
C GLN A 123 -6.93 -1.54 -3.82
N SER A 124 -6.28 -2.12 -2.80
CA SER A 124 -5.85 -3.52 -2.82
C SER A 124 -7.04 -4.50 -2.79
N VAL A 125 -8.09 -4.19 -2.04
CA VAL A 125 -9.35 -4.96 -2.01
C VAL A 125 -10.04 -4.90 -3.37
N GLY A 126 -10.23 -3.70 -3.92
CA GLY A 126 -10.85 -3.53 -5.24
C GLY A 126 -10.06 -4.24 -6.34
N TYR A 127 -8.73 -4.09 -6.32
CA TYR A 127 -7.81 -4.81 -7.19
C TYR A 127 -8.00 -6.34 -7.07
N GLY A 128 -8.03 -6.88 -5.85
CA GLY A 128 -8.17 -8.31 -5.60
C GLY A 128 -9.50 -8.88 -6.11
N VAL A 129 -10.61 -8.15 -5.91
CA VAL A 129 -11.94 -8.51 -6.41
C VAL A 129 -11.96 -8.55 -7.94
N ALA A 130 -11.44 -7.51 -8.60
CA ALA A 130 -11.41 -7.44 -10.07
C ALA A 130 -10.50 -8.53 -10.67
N TRP A 131 -9.35 -8.79 -10.03
CA TRP A 131 -8.44 -9.85 -10.43
C TRP A 131 -9.09 -11.24 -10.30
N ALA A 132 -9.75 -11.53 -9.17
CA ALA A 132 -10.45 -12.81 -8.98
C ALA A 132 -11.61 -12.96 -9.98
N GLY A 133 -12.38 -11.89 -10.19
CA GLY A 133 -13.47 -11.84 -11.16
C GLY A 133 -13.00 -12.10 -12.59
N TRP A 134 -11.82 -11.61 -12.99
CA TRP A 134 -11.25 -11.89 -14.31
C TRP A 134 -11.15 -13.37 -14.59
N TRP A 135 -10.54 -14.11 -13.65
CA TRP A 135 -10.31 -15.54 -13.80
C TRP A 135 -11.62 -16.31 -13.75
N LEU A 136 -12.53 -15.95 -12.85
CA LEU A 136 -13.85 -16.58 -12.76
C LEU A 136 -14.67 -16.45 -14.04
N ALA A 137 -14.59 -15.30 -14.72
CA ALA A 137 -15.29 -15.05 -15.99
C ALA A 137 -14.68 -15.78 -17.20
N ARG A 138 -13.49 -16.38 -17.04
CA ARG A 138 -12.74 -17.05 -18.12
C ARG A 138 -12.34 -18.48 -17.76
N ARG A 139 -13.06 -19.08 -16.81
CA ARG A 139 -13.07 -20.53 -16.59
C ARG A 139 -14.02 -21.17 -17.59
#